data_AF-A0A128A5G7-F1
#
_entry.id   AF-A0A128A5G7-F1
#
_cell.length_a   1.000
_cell.length_b   1.000
_cell.length_c   1.000
_cell.angle_alpha   90.00
_cell.angle_beta   90.00
_cell.angle_gamma   90.00
#
_symmetry.space_group_name_H-M   'P 1'
#
loop_
_entity.id
_entity.type
_entity.pdbx_description
1 polymer ?
#
loop_
_entity_poly.entity_id
_entity_poly.type
_entity_poly.pdbx_seq_one_letter_code
_entity_poly.pdbx_strand_id
1 'polypeptide(L)'
;MVDSQKLHKITFTITPNANGYVIGCNEIQSLFTDVPSVVNIDKVMRDLLSEYIDNFPDDAQKRGFDKDTPIETTWYASPNSVALE
;
A
#
# COMPACT_ATOMS: atom_id res chain seq x y z
N MET A 1 -7.73 -31.85 -0.41
CA MET A 1 -7.92 -30.54 -1.05
C MET A 1 -8.31 -29.55 0.03
N VAL A 2 -7.31 -29.02 0.73
CA VAL A 2 -7.49 -27.86 1.61
C VAL A 2 -6.57 -26.81 1.01
N ASP A 3 -7.07 -26.19 -0.05
CA ASP A 3 -6.44 -24.98 -0.57
C ASP A 3 -6.61 -23.96 0.55
N SER A 4 -5.54 -23.77 1.32
CA SER A 4 -5.44 -22.72 2.30
C SER A 4 -5.68 -21.43 1.53
N GLN A 5 -6.91 -20.93 1.58
CA GLN A 5 -7.32 -19.59 1.14
C GLN A 5 -6.48 -18.61 1.95
N LYS A 6 -5.24 -18.44 1.51
CA LYS A 6 -4.32 -17.45 2.02
C LYS A 6 -5.01 -16.16 1.66
N LEU A 7 -5.65 -15.50 2.63
CA LEU A 7 -6.24 -14.18 2.40
C LEU A 7 -5.18 -13.38 1.64
N HIS A 8 -5.47 -13.05 0.39
CA HIS A 8 -4.61 -12.22 -0.42
C HIS A 8 -4.68 -10.84 0.24
N LYS A 9 -3.72 -10.58 1.12
CA LYS A 9 -3.51 -9.27 1.74
C LYS A 9 -2.69 -8.42 0.80
N ILE A 10 -3.02 -7.13 0.73
CA ILE A 10 -2.24 -6.16 -0.01
C ILE A 10 -1.37 -5.37 0.96
N THR A 11 -0.09 -5.22 0.65
CA THR A 11 0.88 -4.57 1.51
C THR A 11 1.26 -3.22 0.92
N PHE A 12 1.00 -2.15 1.67
CA PHE A 12 1.46 -0.81 1.33
C PHE A 12 2.66 -0.43 2.19
N THR A 13 3.67 0.16 1.55
CA THR A 13 4.86 0.69 2.17
C THR A 13 4.74 2.20 2.29
N ILE A 14 5.05 2.75 3.46
CA ILE A 14 4.97 4.19 3.74
C ILE A 14 6.38 4.66 4.04
N THR A 15 6.92 5.53 3.18
CA THR A 15 8.27 6.06 3.30
C THR A 15 8.20 7.58 3.48
N PRO A 16 8.76 8.17 4.55
CA PRO A 16 8.80 9.60 4.71
C PRO A 16 9.67 10.23 3.61
N ASN A 17 9.19 11.37 3.08
CA ASN A 17 9.87 12.14 2.05
C ASN A 17 9.89 13.63 2.47
N ALA A 18 10.68 14.46 1.79
CA ALA A 18 10.86 15.88 2.12
C ALA A 18 9.54 16.68 2.20
N ASN A 19 8.49 16.24 1.50
CA ASN A 19 7.18 16.90 1.43
C ASN A 19 6.05 16.15 2.18
N GLY A 20 6.36 15.09 2.94
CA GLY A 20 5.35 14.28 3.62
C GLY A 20 5.73 12.80 3.61
N TYR A 21 4.89 11.97 3.00
CA TYR A 21 5.09 10.53 2.90
C TYR A 21 4.79 10.06 1.47
N VAL A 22 5.51 9.03 1.03
CA VAL A 22 5.26 8.30 -0.21
C VAL A 22 4.69 6.96 0.20
N ILE A 23 3.50 6.66 -0.31
CA ILE A 23 2.84 5.36 -0.16
C ILE A 23 3.09 4.59 -1.46
N GLY A 24 3.64 3.38 -1.37
CA GLY A 24 3.75 2.45 -2.49
C GLY A 24 3.08 1.13 -2.20
N CYS A 25 2.54 0.45 -3.20
CA CYS A 25 2.07 -0.93 -3.06
C CYS A 25 3.21 -1.90 -3.39
N ASN A 26 3.45 -2.86 -2.50
CA ASN A 26 4.50 -3.86 -2.70
C ASN A 26 4.15 -4.86 -3.80
N GLU A 27 2.87 -5.20 -3.96
CA GLU A 27 2.42 -6.13 -4.99
C GLU A 27 2.24 -5.45 -6.35
N ILE A 28 1.95 -4.14 -6.37
CA ILE A 28 1.70 -3.37 -7.59
C ILE A 28 2.66 -2.17 -7.62
N GLN A 29 3.82 -2.35 -8.26
CA GLN A 29 4.86 -1.31 -8.33
C GLN A 29 4.39 0.01 -8.94
N SER A 30 3.37 -0.02 -9.82
CA SER A 30 2.78 1.17 -10.43
C SER A 30 1.78 1.89 -9.53
N LEU A 31 1.35 1.29 -8.42
CA LEU A 31 0.38 1.85 -7.50
C LEU A 31 1.12 2.56 -6.36
N PHE A 32 1.44 3.83 -6.56
CA PHE A 32 2.08 4.68 -5.57
C PHE A 32 1.49 6.09 -5.59
N THR A 33 1.58 6.79 -4.47
CA THR A 33 1.12 8.17 -4.33
C THR A 33 1.90 8.91 -3.26
N ASP A 34 1.96 10.23 -3.36
CA ASP A 34 2.48 11.09 -2.30
C ASP A 34 1.33 11.70 -1.48
N VAL A 35 1.58 11.82 -0.18
CA VAL A 35 0.61 12.29 0.81
C VAL A 35 1.29 13.26 1.77
N PRO A 36 0.75 14.47 1.94
CA PRO A 36 1.40 15.48 2.78
C PRO A 36 1.28 15.18 4.28
N SER A 37 0.35 14.31 4.69
CA SER A 37 0.07 14.06 6.10
C SER A 37 -0.39 12.63 6.38
N VAL A 38 0.04 12.10 7.54
CA VAL A 38 -0.31 10.77 8.05
C VAL A 38 -1.81 10.55 8.22
N VAL A 39 -2.56 11.61 8.57
CA VAL A 39 -3.99 11.51 8.88
C VAL A 39 -4.82 11.03 7.68
N ASN A 40 -4.34 11.26 6.45
CA ASN A 40 -5.05 10.85 5.24
C ASN A 40 -4.55 9.53 4.65
N ILE A 41 -3.52 8.90 5.23
CA ILE A 41 -2.85 7.75 4.63
C ILE A 41 -3.80 6.56 4.47
N ASP A 42 -4.54 6.21 5.53
CA ASP A 42 -5.49 5.09 5.49
C ASP A 42 -6.55 5.29 4.41
N LYS A 43 -7.16 6.48 4.36
CA LYS A 43 -8.16 6.83 3.37
C LYS A 43 -7.59 6.74 1.95
N VAL A 44 -6.39 7.27 1.74
CA VAL A 44 -5.72 7.29 0.43
C VAL A 44 -5.37 5.88 -0.04
N MET A 45 -4.92 4.98 0.84
CA MET A 45 -4.66 3.58 0.48
C MET A 45 -5.93 2.85 0.03
N ARG A 46 -7.04 3.05 0.76
CA ARG A 46 -8.33 2.44 0.40
C ARG A 46 -8.85 2.98 -0.94
N ASP A 47 -8.67 4.28 -1.17
CA ASP A 47 -9.03 4.94 -2.42
C ASP A 47 -8.21 4.40 -3.59
N LEU A 48 -6.87 4.33 -3.45
CA LEU A 48 -5.96 3.73 -4.44
C LEU A 48 -6.31 2.29 -4.78
N LEU A 49 -6.59 1.46 -3.77
CA LEU A 49 -6.97 0.07 -3.99
C LEU A 49 -8.29 0.00 -4.77
N SER A 50 -9.29 0.78 -4.35
CA SER A 50 -10.58 0.81 -5.02
C SER A 50 -10.48 1.32 -6.45
N GLU A 51 -9.67 2.35 -6.69
CA GLU A 51 -9.41 2.90 -8.02
C GLU A 51 -8.68 1.89 -8.91
N TYR A 52 -7.69 1.18 -8.39
CA TYR A 52 -6.99 0.13 -9.13
C TYR A 52 -7.94 -1.02 -9.51
N ILE A 53 -8.82 -1.45 -8.61
CA ILE A 53 -9.80 -2.50 -8.91
C ILE A 53 -10.81 -2.03 -9.97
N ASP A 54 -11.23 -0.76 -9.91
CA ASP A 54 -12.20 -0.20 -10.87
C ASP A 54 -11.59 -0.04 -12.27
N ASN A 55 -10.34 0.45 -12.34
CA ASN A 55 -9.62 0.64 -13.61
C ASN A 55 -9.07 -0.66 -14.21
N PHE A 56 -8.65 -1.61 -13.36
CA PHE A 56 -7.99 -2.85 -13.77
C PHE A 56 -8.63 -4.10 -13.12
N PRO A 57 -9.94 -4.34 -13.33
CA PRO A 57 -10.65 -5.44 -12.67
C PRO A 57 -10.10 -6.82 -13.05
N ASP A 58 -9.63 -7.00 -14.28
CA ASP A 58 -9.05 -8.26 -14.76
C ASP A 58 -7.70 -8.57 -14.08
N ASP A 59 -6.87 -7.55 -13.87
CA ASP A 59 -5.57 -7.68 -13.17
C ASP A 59 -5.79 -7.87 -11.66
N ALA A 60 -6.71 -7.13 -11.06
CA ALA A 60 -7.11 -7.28 -9.67
C ALA A 60 -7.63 -8.70 -9.40
N GLN A 61 -8.56 -9.21 -10.21
CA GLN A 61 -9.07 -10.57 -10.08
C GLN A 61 -7.98 -11.64 -10.25
N LYS A 62 -7.07 -11.46 -11.22
CA LYS A 62 -5.92 -12.36 -11.42
C LYS A 62 -4.98 -12.40 -10.21
N ARG A 63 -4.80 -11.27 -9.55
CA ARG A 63 -3.98 -11.17 -8.34
C ARG A 63 -4.74 -11.53 -7.07
N GLY A 64 -6.04 -11.77 -7.15
CA GLY A 64 -6.90 -12.10 -6.01
C GLY A 64 -7.22 -10.90 -5.11
N PHE A 65 -7.22 -9.70 -5.66
CA PHE A 65 -7.57 -8.47 -4.94
C PHE A 65 -9.03 -8.09 -5.17
N ASP A 66 -9.72 -7.76 -4.07
CA ASP A 66 -11.08 -7.24 -4.05
C ASP A 66 -11.15 -5.99 -3.15
N LYS A 67 -12.28 -5.28 -3.15
CA LYS A 67 -12.51 -4.10 -2.31
C LYS A 67 -12.50 -4.44 -0.81
N ASP A 68 -12.76 -5.70 -0.45
CA ASP A 68 -12.65 -6.20 0.92
C ASP A 68 -11.25 -6.74 1.26
N THR A 69 -10.29 -6.70 0.33
CA THR A 69 -8.93 -7.18 0.58
C THR A 69 -8.31 -6.46 1.77
N PRO A 70 -7.81 -7.20 2.78
CA PRO A 70 -7.17 -6.58 3.94
C PRO A 70 -5.88 -5.86 3.51
N ILE A 71 -5.78 -4.60 3.94
CA ILE A 71 -4.62 -3.74 3.73
C ILE A 71 -3.67 -3.89 4.92
N GLU A 72 -2.46 -4.35 4.65
CA GLU A 72 -1.35 -4.36 5.59
C GLU A 72 -0.45 -3.14 5.31
N THR A 73 -0.03 -2.42 6.35
CA THR A 73 0.81 -1.24 6.20
C THR A 73 2.17 -1.46 6.84
N THR A 74 3.23 -1.25 6.05
CA THR A 74 4.61 -1.30 6.50
C THR A 74 5.18 0.12 6.51
N TRP A 75 5.51 0.60 7.70
CA TRP A 75 6.14 1.91 7.88
C TRP A 75 7.65 1.77 7.79
N TYR A 76 8.25 2.39 6.77
CA TYR A 76 9.69 2.56 6.69
C TYR A 76 10.04 3.86 7.38
N ALA A 77 10.56 3.78 8.60
CA ALA A 77 11.26 4.92 9.17
C ALA A 77 12.62 5.00 8.47
N SER A 78 12.87 6.08 7.73
CA SER A 78 14.24 6.40 7.35
C SER A 78 15.03 6.52 8.65
N PRO A 79 16.10 5.72 8.87
CA PRO A 79 16.98 5.97 9.97
C PRO A 79 17.61 7.32 9.67
N ASN A 80 17.12 8.38 10.33
CA ASN A 80 18.05 9.39 10.76
C ASN A 80 18.97 8.68 11.76
N SER A 81 19.96 7.95 11.23
CA SER A 81 21.21 7.72 11.93
C SER A 81 21.80 9.10 12.11
N VAL A 82 21.33 9.80 13.15
CA VAL A 82 22.21 10.65 13.92
C VAL A 82 23.23 9.69 14.53
N ALA A 83 24.22 9.31 13.74
CA ALA A 83 25.53 9.06 14.30
C ALA A 83 25.98 10.44 14.76
N LEU A 84 25.59 10.76 16.00
CA LEU A 84 26.15 11.87 16.75
C LEU A 84 27.61 11.45 17.03
N GLU A 85 28.52 11.78 16.12
CA GLU A 85 29.96 11.81 16.37
C GLU A 85 30.41 13.26 16.55
#